data_AF-A0A3N1T3U4-F1
#
_entry.id   AF-A0A3N1T3U4-F1
#
_cell.length_a   1.000
_cell.length_b   1.000
_cell.length_c   1.000
_cell.angle_alpha   90.00
_cell.angle_beta   90.00
_cell.angle_gamma   90.00
#
_symmetry.space_group_name_H-M   'P 1'
#
loop_
_entity.id
_entity.type
_entity.pdbx_description
1 polymer ?
#
loop_
_entity_poly.entity_id
_entity_poly.type
_entity_poly.pdbx_seq_one_letter_code
_entity_poly.pdbx_strand_id
1 'polypeptide(L)'
;MKPTTWHADAACRTAPDPEIFFAVGEYPAAQQQTADAKRICHACPVMDQCLSWALETRQDSGVWGGLDERERRRIHRRKTTGGATAHQPRTLASVLAERSVPATGGHTDWTGSSPITINGDCYTPAQLAWHVTHGKAPDGPVTVECGHPGCITPGHLLDAVGRRQRHGTPGAWQAHKRRGEEPCEECREARAAYARELRAPQDTAALASA
;
A
#
# COMPACT_ATOMS: atom_id res chain seq x y z
N MET A 1 -16.81 44.24 -28.49
CA MET A 1 -16.00 43.01 -28.38
C MET A 1 -16.97 41.85 -28.29
N LYS A 2 -17.20 41.11 -29.40
CA LYS A 2 -18.14 39.98 -29.39
C LYS A 2 -17.51 38.84 -28.57
N PRO A 3 -18.27 38.12 -27.72
CA PRO A 3 -17.73 36.92 -27.08
C PRO A 3 -17.31 35.96 -28.20
N THR A 4 -16.02 35.65 -28.29
CA THR A 4 -15.45 34.78 -29.31
C THR A 4 -15.86 33.34 -29.00
N THR A 5 -17.05 32.94 -29.46
CA THR A 5 -17.45 31.54 -29.49
C THR A 5 -16.71 30.88 -30.64
N TRP A 6 -15.52 30.35 -30.35
CA TRP A 6 -14.66 29.64 -31.30
C TRP A 6 -15.37 28.52 -32.09
N HIS A 7 -16.48 27.99 -31.55
CA HIS A 7 -17.39 27.08 -32.26
C HIS A 7 -17.84 27.61 -33.64
N ALA A 8 -17.95 28.92 -33.82
CA ALA A 8 -18.34 29.51 -35.10
C ALA A 8 -17.34 29.19 -36.23
N ASP A 9 -16.05 29.08 -35.89
CA ASP A 9 -14.95 28.83 -36.83
C ASP A 9 -14.60 27.33 -36.94
N ALA A 10 -15.41 26.45 -36.34
CA ALA A 10 -15.16 25.01 -36.34
C ALA A 10 -15.48 24.38 -37.71
N ALA A 11 -14.47 23.79 -38.35
CA ALA A 11 -14.59 23.12 -39.65
C ALA A 11 -15.57 21.94 -39.67
N CYS A 12 -15.83 21.30 -38.52
CA CYS A 12 -16.83 20.24 -38.42
C CYS A 12 -18.26 20.70 -38.71
N ARG A 13 -18.55 22.00 -38.61
CA ARG A 13 -19.87 22.57 -38.94
C ARG A 13 -20.26 22.42 -40.40
N THR A 14 -19.26 22.30 -41.29
CA THR A 14 -19.48 22.12 -42.73
C THR A 14 -19.33 20.65 -43.15
N ALA A 15 -19.17 19.72 -42.20
CA ALA A 15 -19.17 18.30 -42.51
C ALA A 15 -20.57 17.87 -42.97
N PRO A 16 -20.70 17.04 -44.03
CA PRO A 16 -22.00 16.59 -44.52
C PRO A 16 -22.80 15.75 -43.51
N ASP A 17 -22.10 15.02 -42.66
CA ASP A 17 -22.70 14.12 -41.66
C ASP A 17 -22.03 14.34 -40.29
N PRO A 18 -22.77 14.84 -39.28
CA PRO A 18 -22.28 14.96 -37.91
C PRO A 18 -21.95 13.62 -37.24
N GLU A 19 -22.57 12.52 -37.67
CA GLU A 19 -22.36 11.19 -37.07
C GLU A 19 -20.94 10.68 -37.31
N ILE A 20 -20.21 11.21 -38.30
CA ILE A 20 -18.80 10.86 -38.54
C ILE A 20 -17.93 11.05 -37.29
N PHE A 21 -18.27 12.00 -36.41
CA PHE A 21 -17.52 12.26 -35.19
C PHE A 21 -17.82 11.28 -34.04
N PHE A 22 -18.86 10.45 -34.16
CA PHE A 22 -19.37 9.56 -33.10
C PHE A 22 -19.35 8.09 -33.54
N ALA A 23 -18.15 7.56 -33.82
CA ALA A 23 -17.99 6.14 -34.15
C ALA A 23 -18.40 5.24 -32.97
N VAL A 24 -19.21 4.21 -33.26
CA VAL A 24 -19.68 3.23 -32.28
C VAL A 24 -18.89 1.93 -32.43
N GLY A 25 -18.15 1.54 -31.38
CA GLY A 25 -17.38 0.29 -31.34
C GLY A 25 -15.95 0.40 -31.89
N GLU A 26 -15.23 -0.73 -31.91
CA GLU A 26 -13.80 -0.77 -32.27
C GLU A 26 -13.50 -1.57 -33.56
N TYR A 27 -14.52 -1.94 -34.34
CA TYR A 27 -14.37 -2.69 -35.60
C TYR A 27 -13.76 -1.82 -36.72
N PRO A 28 -13.23 -2.40 -37.81
CA PRO A 28 -12.47 -1.66 -38.83
C PRO A 28 -13.20 -0.46 -39.43
N ALA A 29 -14.51 -0.56 -39.67
CA ALA A 29 -15.31 0.56 -40.18
C ALA A 29 -15.39 1.72 -39.17
N ALA A 30 -15.55 1.45 -37.87
CA ALA A 30 -15.55 2.47 -36.83
C ALA A 30 -14.17 3.13 -36.68
N GLN A 31 -13.08 2.37 -36.85
CA GLN A 31 -11.72 2.92 -36.87
C GLN A 31 -11.50 3.84 -38.06
N GLN A 32 -12.01 3.46 -39.24
CA GLN A 32 -11.96 4.29 -40.43
C GLN A 32 -12.76 5.59 -40.24
N GLN A 33 -13.99 5.50 -39.73
CA GLN A 33 -14.82 6.67 -39.40
C GLN A 33 -14.10 7.60 -38.41
N THR A 34 -13.46 7.05 -37.38
CA THR A 34 -12.66 7.82 -36.41
C THR A 34 -11.48 8.52 -37.10
N ALA A 35 -10.76 7.82 -37.98
CA ALA A 35 -9.65 8.41 -38.75
C ALA A 35 -10.13 9.54 -39.65
N ASP A 36 -11.29 9.40 -40.26
CA ASP A 36 -11.91 10.39 -41.14
C ASP A 36 -12.32 11.65 -40.36
N ALA A 37 -12.93 11.48 -39.19
CA ALA A 37 -13.22 12.59 -38.28
C ALA A 37 -11.95 13.32 -37.81
N LYS A 38 -10.89 12.57 -37.46
CA LYS A 38 -9.60 13.17 -37.07
C LYS A 38 -9.00 14.00 -38.21
N ARG A 39 -9.11 13.55 -39.48
CA ARG A 39 -8.66 14.35 -40.64
C ARG A 39 -9.36 15.71 -40.72
N ILE A 40 -10.66 15.77 -40.45
CA ILE A 40 -11.39 17.04 -40.39
C ILE A 40 -10.88 17.91 -39.24
N CYS A 41 -10.68 17.31 -38.06
CA CYS A 41 -10.16 18.04 -36.89
C CYS A 41 -8.76 18.62 -37.12
N HIS A 42 -7.85 17.89 -37.77
CA HIS A 42 -6.49 18.35 -38.03
C HIS A 42 -6.39 19.52 -39.02
N ALA A 43 -7.42 19.74 -39.83
CA ALA A 43 -7.54 20.91 -40.70
C ALA A 43 -8.31 22.07 -40.03
N CYS A 44 -8.80 21.90 -38.80
CA CYS A 44 -9.68 22.87 -38.14
C CYS A 44 -8.86 23.97 -37.43
N PRO A 45 -9.16 25.27 -37.66
CA PRO A 45 -8.40 26.38 -37.07
C PRO A 45 -8.57 26.50 -35.55
N VAL A 46 -9.60 25.88 -34.98
CA VAL A 46 -9.94 25.92 -33.55
C VAL A 46 -9.69 24.58 -32.84
N MET A 47 -8.84 23.71 -33.41
CA MET A 47 -8.55 22.37 -32.88
C MET A 47 -8.10 22.41 -31.41
N ASP A 48 -7.16 23.29 -31.06
CA ASP A 48 -6.61 23.38 -29.69
C ASP A 48 -7.66 23.87 -28.68
N GLN A 49 -8.48 24.84 -29.06
CA GLN A 49 -9.56 25.37 -28.22
C GLN A 49 -10.64 24.30 -27.98
N CYS A 50 -10.98 23.55 -29.04
CA CYS A 50 -11.87 22.40 -28.96
C CYS A 50 -11.31 21.30 -28.05
N LEU A 51 -10.02 20.98 -28.16
CA LEU A 51 -9.38 19.99 -27.29
C LEU A 51 -9.37 20.43 -25.83
N SER A 52 -9.02 21.68 -25.55
CA SER A 52 -9.00 22.22 -24.18
C SER A 52 -10.38 22.11 -23.54
N TRP A 53 -11.40 22.60 -24.24
CA TRP A 53 -12.77 22.54 -23.77
C TRP A 53 -13.24 21.09 -23.54
N ALA A 54 -12.98 20.18 -24.49
CA ALA A 54 -13.38 18.79 -24.38
C ALA A 54 -12.72 18.07 -23.20
N LEU A 55 -11.46 18.40 -22.88
CA LEU A 55 -10.76 17.89 -21.70
C LEU A 55 -11.30 18.52 -20.40
N GLU A 56 -11.59 19.82 -20.39
CA GLU A 56 -12.12 20.51 -19.20
C GLU A 56 -13.53 20.01 -18.83
N THR A 57 -14.42 19.89 -19.81
CA THR A 57 -15.81 19.45 -19.59
C THR A 57 -15.96 17.93 -19.59
N ARG A 58 -14.87 17.18 -19.80
CA ARG A 58 -14.85 15.71 -19.87
C ARG A 58 -15.85 15.13 -20.88
N GLN A 59 -15.81 15.60 -22.12
CA GLN A 59 -16.60 15.00 -23.19
C GLN A 59 -16.21 13.52 -23.35
N ASP A 60 -17.18 12.64 -23.13
CA ASP A 60 -16.99 11.20 -22.98
C ASP A 60 -17.20 10.41 -24.28
N SER A 61 -17.67 11.05 -25.33
CA SER A 61 -18.03 10.36 -26.58
C SER A 61 -17.51 11.11 -27.79
N GLY A 62 -17.15 10.38 -28.85
CA GLY A 62 -16.75 10.95 -30.14
C GLY A 62 -15.36 11.59 -30.20
N VAL A 63 -15.05 12.17 -31.36
CA VAL A 63 -13.78 12.83 -31.69
C VAL A 63 -13.87 14.33 -31.42
N TRP A 64 -12.98 14.83 -30.57
CA TRP A 64 -12.90 16.24 -30.19
C TRP A 64 -11.46 16.73 -30.26
N GLY A 65 -11.22 17.86 -30.92
CA GLY A 65 -9.89 18.46 -31.01
C GLY A 65 -8.82 17.50 -31.55
N GLY A 66 -9.20 16.63 -32.49
CA GLY A 66 -8.30 15.65 -33.11
C GLY A 66 -8.08 14.37 -32.30
N LEU A 67 -8.69 14.24 -31.11
CA LEU A 67 -8.56 13.05 -30.27
C LEU A 67 -9.87 12.29 -30.14
N ASP A 68 -9.79 10.97 -30.18
CA ASP A 68 -10.89 10.10 -29.81
C ASP A 68 -11.05 9.98 -28.29
N GLU A 69 -12.14 9.33 -27.87
CA GLU A 69 -12.44 9.11 -26.46
C GLU A 69 -11.30 8.40 -25.71
N ARG A 70 -10.70 7.35 -26.31
CA ARG A 70 -9.66 6.54 -25.65
C ARG A 70 -8.39 7.36 -25.44
N GLU A 71 -8.03 8.20 -26.40
CA GLU A 71 -6.91 9.13 -26.32
C GLU A 71 -7.15 10.20 -25.23
N ARG A 72 -8.34 10.80 -25.16
CA ARG A 72 -8.69 11.74 -24.08
C ARG A 72 -8.69 11.06 -22.70
N ARG A 73 -9.21 9.83 -22.58
CA ARG A 73 -9.15 9.03 -21.35
C ARG A 73 -7.70 8.80 -20.90
N ARG A 74 -6.76 8.54 -21.84
CA ARG A 74 -5.32 8.41 -21.52
C ARG A 74 -4.74 9.72 -20.97
N ILE A 75 -5.13 10.87 -21.51
CA ILE A 75 -4.70 12.19 -21.01
C ILE A 75 -5.20 12.42 -19.58
N HIS A 76 -6.47 12.13 -19.29
CA HIS A 76 -7.01 12.23 -17.94
C HIS A 76 -6.31 11.31 -16.95
N ARG A 77 -6.07 10.06 -17.33
CA ARG A 77 -5.29 9.12 -16.51
C ARG A 77 -3.88 9.66 -16.23
N ARG A 78 -3.20 10.20 -17.24
CA ARG A 78 -1.88 10.80 -17.07
C ARG A 78 -1.91 12.03 -16.17
N LYS A 79 -2.93 12.88 -16.23
CA LYS A 79 -3.08 14.02 -15.30
C LYS A 79 -3.31 13.57 -13.86
N THR A 80 -4.10 12.51 -13.64
CA THR A 80 -4.28 11.94 -12.28
C THR A 80 -3.03 11.27 -11.74
N THR A 81 -2.19 10.70 -12.61
CA THR A 81 -0.91 10.07 -12.21
C THR A 81 0.30 11.01 -12.34
N GLY A 82 0.11 12.24 -12.84
CA GLY A 82 1.16 13.14 -13.33
C GLY A 82 1.21 14.50 -12.63
N GLY A 83 0.50 14.67 -11.53
CA GLY A 83 0.85 15.66 -10.51
C GLY A 83 2.08 15.17 -9.74
N ALA A 84 3.26 15.24 -10.36
CA ALA A 84 4.51 14.87 -9.72
C ALA A 84 4.93 15.95 -8.70
N THR A 85 4.35 15.91 -7.51
CA THR A 85 5.20 16.02 -6.32
C THR A 85 6.22 14.90 -6.43
N ALA A 86 7.52 15.19 -6.26
CA ALA A 86 8.57 14.18 -6.29
C ALA A 86 8.12 12.93 -5.52
N HIS A 87 7.84 11.83 -6.22
CA HIS A 87 7.49 10.58 -5.56
C HIS A 87 8.75 10.09 -4.88
N GLN A 88 8.85 10.37 -3.58
CA GLN A 88 9.98 9.93 -2.75
C GLN A 88 10.09 8.40 -2.92
N PRO A 89 11.30 7.84 -3.10
CA PRO A 89 11.45 6.40 -3.24
C PRO A 89 10.80 5.70 -2.04
N ARG A 90 9.97 4.67 -2.30
CA ARG A 90 9.42 3.84 -1.23
C ARG A 90 10.59 3.15 -0.52
N THR A 91 10.90 3.60 0.67
CA THR A 91 11.92 3.01 1.54
C THR A 91 11.26 2.18 2.62
N LEU A 92 12.00 1.29 3.28
CA LEU A 92 11.48 0.56 4.44
C LEU A 92 10.94 1.51 5.51
N ALA A 93 11.65 2.62 5.75
CA ALA A 93 11.27 3.63 6.73
C ALA A 93 9.98 4.36 6.34
N SER A 94 9.83 4.78 5.07
CA SER A 94 8.60 5.46 4.63
C SER A 94 7.38 4.54 4.71
N VAL A 95 7.53 3.28 4.31
CA VAL A 95 6.45 2.30 4.38
C VAL A 95 6.07 1.96 5.82
N LEU A 96 7.05 1.89 6.74
CA LEU A 96 6.77 1.72 8.17
C LEU A 96 5.95 2.90 8.70
N ALA A 97 6.39 4.13 8.44
CA ALA A 97 5.73 5.34 8.93
C ALA A 97 4.28 5.47 8.39
N GLU A 98 4.06 5.13 7.12
CA GLU A 98 2.72 5.19 6.49
C GLU A 98 1.71 4.19 7.08
N ARG A 99 2.18 3.07 7.65
CA ARG A 99 1.34 1.90 7.97
C ARG A 99 1.45 1.46 9.43
N SER A 100 1.86 2.38 10.30
CA SER A 100 1.97 2.14 11.73
C SER A 100 1.19 3.19 12.51
N VAL A 101 0.48 2.76 13.55
CA VAL A 101 -0.26 3.65 14.44
C VAL A 101 0.10 3.38 15.90
N PRO A 102 0.16 4.41 16.77
CA PRO A 102 0.28 4.20 18.20
C PRO A 102 -0.92 3.41 18.73
N ALA A 103 -0.66 2.47 19.64
CA ALA A 103 -1.65 1.66 20.32
C ALA A 103 -1.52 1.81 21.85
N THR A 104 -2.48 1.27 22.59
CA THR A 104 -2.51 1.33 24.05
C THR A 104 -1.30 0.61 24.66
N GLY A 105 -0.92 0.95 25.90
CA GLY A 105 0.15 0.25 26.61
C GLY A 105 1.56 0.41 26.02
N GLY A 106 1.80 1.44 25.19
CA GLY A 106 3.10 1.66 24.53
C GLY A 106 3.31 0.78 23.28
N HIS A 107 2.25 0.17 22.77
CA HIS A 107 2.30 -0.60 21.53
C HIS A 107 2.33 0.31 20.28
N THR A 108 2.82 -0.24 19.17
CA THR A 108 2.71 0.33 17.83
C THR A 108 2.20 -0.77 16.92
N ASP A 109 1.07 -0.51 16.27
CA ASP A 109 0.34 -1.52 15.50
C ASP A 109 0.51 -1.29 14.00
N TRP A 110 0.73 -2.38 13.29
CA TRP A 110 0.73 -2.40 11.84
C TRP A 110 -0.71 -2.41 11.29
N THR A 111 -0.99 -1.50 10.36
CA THR A 111 -2.33 -1.33 9.77
C THR A 111 -2.39 -1.73 8.29
N GLY A 112 -1.27 -2.12 7.68
CA GLY A 112 -1.19 -2.47 6.28
C GLY A 112 -1.44 -3.94 5.96
N SER A 113 -1.45 -4.28 4.67
CA SER A 113 -1.41 -5.67 4.22
C SER A 113 -0.04 -6.31 4.45
N SER A 114 -0.02 -7.63 4.59
CA SER A 114 1.17 -8.48 4.65
C SER A 114 1.02 -9.62 3.65
N PRO A 115 2.06 -10.00 2.88
CA PRO A 115 3.44 -9.48 2.94
C PRO A 115 3.59 -8.09 2.31
N ILE A 116 4.68 -7.41 2.64
CA ILE A 116 5.05 -6.11 2.08
C ILE A 116 6.16 -6.31 1.07
N THR A 117 5.97 -5.84 -0.17
CA THR A 117 7.01 -5.87 -1.21
C THR A 117 7.58 -4.48 -1.44
N ILE A 118 8.90 -4.32 -1.28
CA ILE A 118 9.63 -3.06 -1.50
C ILE A 118 10.88 -3.37 -2.33
N ASN A 119 11.02 -2.71 -3.48
CA ASN A 119 12.17 -2.88 -4.38
C ASN A 119 12.46 -4.34 -4.81
N GLY A 120 11.43 -5.21 -4.82
CA GLY A 120 11.56 -6.63 -5.16
C GLY A 120 11.73 -7.57 -3.96
N ASP A 121 12.07 -7.03 -2.79
CA ASP A 121 12.18 -7.80 -1.55
C ASP A 121 10.84 -7.90 -0.82
N CYS A 122 10.59 -9.04 -0.19
CA CYS A 122 9.38 -9.33 0.58
C CYS A 122 9.65 -9.35 2.08
N TYR A 123 8.84 -8.64 2.85
CA TYR A 123 8.96 -8.52 4.29
C TYR A 123 7.63 -8.85 4.98
N THR A 124 7.69 -9.47 6.15
CA THR A 124 6.60 -9.37 7.12
C THR A 124 6.62 -7.99 7.81
N PRO A 125 5.52 -7.53 8.41
CA PRO A 125 5.51 -6.28 9.19
C PRO A 125 6.60 -6.24 10.27
N ALA A 126 6.80 -7.36 10.98
CA ALA A 126 7.82 -7.49 12.01
C ALA A 126 9.25 -7.39 11.44
N GLN A 127 9.53 -8.02 10.29
CA GLN A 127 10.83 -7.91 9.62
C GLN A 127 11.09 -6.48 9.13
N LEU A 128 10.10 -5.83 8.51
CA LEU A 128 10.23 -4.46 8.05
C LEU A 128 10.52 -3.51 9.23
N ALA A 129 9.77 -3.63 10.33
CA ALA A 129 10.01 -2.86 11.55
C ALA A 129 11.41 -3.13 12.14
N TRP A 130 11.87 -4.39 12.16
CA TRP A 130 13.22 -4.74 12.58
C TRP A 130 14.29 -4.02 11.76
N HIS A 131 14.21 -4.08 10.42
CA HIS A 131 15.17 -3.42 9.54
C HIS A 131 15.29 -1.92 9.82
N VAL A 132 14.16 -1.23 9.98
CA VAL A 132 14.14 0.22 10.21
C VAL A 132 14.70 0.57 11.58
N THR A 133 14.38 -0.22 12.60
CA THR A 133 14.67 0.12 14.01
C THR A 133 16.04 -0.34 14.47
N HIS A 134 16.54 -1.45 13.93
CA HIS A 134 17.85 -2.00 14.26
C HIS A 134 18.93 -1.63 13.22
N GLY A 135 18.53 -1.12 12.06
CA GLY A 135 19.46 -0.74 10.98
C GLY A 135 20.20 -1.92 10.33
N LYS A 136 19.78 -3.16 10.59
CA LYS A 136 20.38 -4.39 10.06
C LYS A 136 19.33 -5.44 9.73
N ALA A 137 19.71 -6.43 8.92
CA ALA A 137 18.89 -7.60 8.70
C ALA A 137 18.76 -8.45 9.98
N PRO A 138 17.61 -9.09 10.22
CA PRO A 138 17.45 -10.03 11.32
C PRO A 138 18.15 -11.35 11.03
N ASP A 139 18.63 -12.01 12.08
CA ASP A 139 19.10 -13.39 11.98
C ASP A 139 17.89 -14.34 11.92
N GLY A 140 17.39 -14.59 10.70
CA GLY A 140 16.24 -15.45 10.44
C GLY A 140 14.87 -14.79 10.73
N PRO A 141 13.83 -15.58 11.07
CA PRO A 141 12.49 -15.04 11.27
C PRO A 141 12.39 -14.17 12.53
N VAL A 142 11.79 -12.99 12.36
CA VAL A 142 11.40 -12.07 13.44
C VAL A 142 10.01 -12.43 13.96
N THR A 143 9.88 -12.56 15.28
CA THR A 143 8.60 -12.78 15.97
C THR A 143 8.29 -11.66 16.93
N VAL A 144 7.01 -11.55 17.29
CA VAL A 144 6.48 -10.56 18.25
C VAL A 144 6.14 -11.30 19.55
N GLU A 145 6.74 -10.91 20.67
CA GLU A 145 6.64 -11.69 21.92
C GLU A 145 5.51 -11.25 22.86
N CYS A 146 4.91 -10.08 22.65
CA CYS A 146 3.94 -9.50 23.60
C CYS A 146 2.50 -10.01 23.43
N GLY A 147 2.20 -10.81 22.40
CA GLY A 147 0.85 -11.32 22.11
C GLY A 147 -0.18 -10.28 21.63
N HIS A 148 0.15 -8.99 21.72
CA HIS A 148 -0.69 -7.88 21.20
C HIS A 148 -0.85 -7.99 19.68
N PRO A 149 -2.09 -8.11 19.16
CA PRO A 149 -2.34 -8.27 17.72
C PRO A 149 -1.80 -7.09 16.90
N GLY A 150 -1.05 -7.39 15.85
CA GLY A 150 -0.51 -6.35 14.96
C GLY A 150 0.70 -5.59 15.52
N CYS A 151 1.17 -5.90 16.74
CA CYS A 151 2.28 -5.19 17.35
C CYS A 151 3.58 -5.34 16.53
N ILE A 152 4.23 -4.21 16.27
CA ILE A 152 5.55 -4.11 15.65
C ILE A 152 6.52 -3.25 16.50
N THR A 153 6.19 -3.03 17.77
CA THR A 153 7.02 -2.27 18.72
C THR A 153 8.44 -2.83 18.77
N PRO A 154 9.51 -2.02 18.59
CA PRO A 154 10.88 -2.51 18.45
C PRO A 154 11.35 -3.41 19.58
N GLY A 155 11.02 -3.05 20.83
CA GLY A 155 11.40 -3.83 22.02
C GLY A 155 10.66 -5.16 22.19
N HIS A 156 9.65 -5.45 21.37
CA HIS A 156 8.90 -6.71 21.39
C HIS A 156 9.26 -7.63 20.23
N LEU A 157 10.16 -7.20 19.35
CA LEU A 157 10.63 -7.98 18.22
C LEU A 157 11.87 -8.76 18.62
N LEU A 158 11.90 -10.04 18.28
CA LEU A 158 13.10 -10.88 18.41
C LEU A 158 13.32 -11.67 17.13
N ASP A 159 14.56 -11.68 16.64
CA ASP A 159 14.99 -12.59 15.59
C ASP A 159 15.24 -14.01 16.14
N ALA A 160 15.73 -14.92 15.29
CA ALA A 160 15.94 -16.31 15.70
C ALA A 160 17.11 -16.48 16.67
N VAL A 161 18.06 -15.53 16.74
CA VAL A 161 19.18 -15.58 17.70
C VAL A 161 18.73 -15.03 19.04
N GLY A 162 18.09 -13.86 19.06
CA GLY A 162 17.56 -13.24 20.29
C GLY A 162 16.60 -14.17 21.02
N ARG A 163 15.73 -14.87 20.29
CA ARG A 163 14.86 -15.89 20.91
C ARG A 163 15.62 -17.07 21.55
N ARG A 164 16.74 -17.50 20.95
CA ARG A 164 17.55 -18.60 21.52
C ARG A 164 18.34 -18.16 22.75
N GLN A 165 18.68 -16.89 22.83
CA GLN A 165 19.38 -16.28 23.96
C GLN A 165 18.43 -15.88 25.10
N ARG A 166 17.14 -16.21 25.01
CA ARG A 166 16.19 -15.96 26.10
C ARG A 166 16.45 -16.94 27.25
N HIS A 167 16.80 -16.40 28.41
CA HIS A 167 17.01 -17.14 29.66
C HIS A 167 16.00 -16.71 30.75
N GLY A 168 16.08 -17.31 31.95
CA GLY A 168 15.25 -16.90 33.08
C GLY A 168 13.75 -17.23 32.98
N THR A 169 13.35 -18.19 32.13
CA THR A 169 11.94 -18.64 32.05
C THR A 169 11.82 -20.17 32.12
N PRO A 170 10.67 -20.73 32.55
CA PRO A 170 10.46 -22.18 32.52
C PRO A 170 10.58 -22.78 31.11
N GLY A 171 10.17 -22.04 30.08
CA GLY A 171 10.33 -22.44 28.67
C GLY A 171 11.79 -22.49 28.24
N ALA A 172 12.60 -21.50 28.63
CA ALA A 172 14.04 -21.49 28.39
C ALA A 172 14.76 -22.65 29.09
N TRP A 173 14.35 -22.99 30.33
CA TRP A 173 14.83 -24.19 31.02
C TRP A 173 14.55 -25.47 30.22
N GLN A 174 13.32 -25.63 29.68
CA GLN A 174 12.99 -26.78 28.84
C GLN A 174 13.82 -26.82 27.54
N ALA A 175 14.18 -25.67 26.99
CA ALA A 175 15.00 -25.58 25.79
C ALA A 175 16.41 -26.16 26.01
N HIS A 176 17.06 -25.83 27.15
CA HIS A 176 18.33 -26.46 27.56
C HIS A 176 18.20 -27.97 27.63
N LYS A 177 17.15 -28.48 28.30
CA LYS A 177 16.89 -29.92 28.44
C LYS A 177 16.73 -30.63 27.09
N ARG A 178 16.05 -30.02 26.12
CA ARG A 178 15.90 -30.59 24.76
C ARG A 178 17.21 -30.63 23.98
N ARG A 179 18.15 -29.72 24.25
CA ARG A 179 19.47 -29.67 23.60
C ARG A 179 20.53 -30.55 24.28
N GLY A 180 20.22 -31.09 25.46
CA GLY A 180 21.20 -31.81 26.27
C GLY A 180 22.24 -30.91 26.94
N GLU A 181 22.00 -29.60 26.98
CA GLU A 181 22.85 -28.61 27.62
C GLU A 181 22.56 -28.53 29.13
N GLU A 182 23.57 -28.18 29.94
CA GLU A 182 23.38 -27.91 31.35
C GLU A 182 22.65 -26.56 31.52
N PRO A 183 21.43 -26.52 32.11
CA PRO A 183 20.69 -25.27 32.23
C PRO A 183 21.44 -24.27 33.11
N CYS A 184 21.57 -23.02 32.65
CA CYS A 184 22.19 -21.95 33.43
C CYS A 184 21.43 -21.61 34.73
N GLU A 185 22.07 -20.85 35.62
CA GLU A 185 21.53 -20.46 36.92
C GLU A 185 20.15 -19.79 36.82
N GLU A 186 20.03 -18.74 36.00
CA GLU A 186 18.75 -18.03 35.79
C GLU A 186 17.60 -18.97 35.38
N CYS A 187 17.88 -19.92 34.47
CA CYS A 187 16.88 -20.89 34.03
C CYS A 187 16.52 -21.89 35.14
N ARG A 188 17.48 -22.30 35.98
CA ARG A 188 17.21 -23.18 37.13
C ARG A 188 16.36 -22.45 38.18
N GLU A 189 16.70 -21.20 38.48
CA GLU A 189 15.97 -20.35 39.41
C GLU A 189 14.54 -20.11 38.94
N ALA A 190 14.35 -19.75 37.67
CA ALA A 190 13.02 -19.56 37.08
C ALA A 190 12.18 -20.83 37.14
N ARG A 191 12.77 -22.01 36.90
CA ARG A 191 12.07 -23.28 37.01
C ARG A 191 11.68 -23.61 38.46
N ALA A 192 12.55 -23.29 39.42
CA ALA A 192 12.28 -23.46 40.85
C ALA A 192 11.19 -22.51 41.33
N ALA A 193 11.20 -21.25 40.89
CA ALA A 193 10.16 -20.27 41.16
C ALA A 193 8.80 -20.75 40.64
N TYR A 194 8.73 -21.16 39.38
CA TYR A 194 7.52 -21.73 38.79
C TYR A 194 7.00 -22.97 39.55
N ALA A 195 7.90 -23.84 40.04
CA ALA A 195 7.51 -24.99 40.85
C ALA A 195 6.92 -24.59 42.21
N ARG A 196 7.42 -23.50 42.82
CA ARG A 196 6.86 -22.94 44.07
C ARG A 196 5.46 -22.37 43.83
N GLU A 197 5.27 -21.61 42.76
CA GLU A 197 3.98 -21.02 42.38
C GLU A 197 2.90 -22.08 42.16
N LEU A 198 3.20 -23.15 41.43
CA LEU A 198 2.25 -24.25 41.22
C LEU A 198 1.85 -25.00 42.50
N ARG A 199 2.69 -24.93 43.55
CA ARG A 199 2.44 -25.55 44.86
C ARG A 199 1.80 -24.58 45.84
N ALA A 200 1.74 -23.28 45.51
CA ALA A 200 1.08 -22.31 46.35
C ALA A 200 -0.43 -22.63 46.38
N PRO A 201 -1.07 -22.62 47.55
CA PRO A 201 -2.52 -22.77 47.63
C PRO A 201 -3.18 -21.65 46.84
N GLN A 202 -4.12 -22.00 45.96
CA GLN A 202 -4.92 -21.00 45.27
C GLN A 202 -6.02 -20.56 46.22
N ASP A 203 -5.95 -19.32 46.71
CA ASP A 203 -7.04 -18.71 47.46
C ASP A 203 -8.23 -18.47 46.52
N THR A 204 -9.04 -19.51 46.30
CA THR A 204 -10.31 -19.45 45.56
C THR A 204 -11.47 -18.95 46.43
N ALA A 205 -11.20 -18.50 47.65
CA ALA A 205 -12.20 -18.04 48.61
C ALA A 205 -12.43 -16.52 48.56
N ALA A 206 -12.95 -15.98 47.44
CA ALA A 206 -13.51 -14.61 47.42
C ALA A 206 -14.57 -14.32 46.33
N LEU A 207 -15.13 -15.31 45.64
CA LEU A 207 -16.20 -15.07 44.64
C LEU A 207 -17.47 -15.92 44.84
N ALA A 208 -17.68 -16.47 46.03
CA ALA A 208 -18.92 -17.12 46.41
C ALA A 208 -19.52 -16.47 47.66
N SER A 209 -19.82 -15.16 47.59
CA SER A 209 -20.80 -14.44 48.44
C SER A 209 -20.82 -12.94 48.06
N ALA A 210 -21.55 -12.59 47.01
CA ALA A 210 -22.09 -11.25 46.78
C ALA A 210 -23.29 -11.35 45.82
#